data_AF-A0A1S9PM57-F1
#
_entry.id   AF-A0A1S9PM57-F1
#
_cell.length_a   1.000
_cell.length_b   1.000
_cell.length_c   1.000
_cell.angle_alpha   90.00
_cell.angle_beta   90.00
_cell.angle_gamma   90.00
#
_symmetry.space_group_name_H-M   'P 1'
#
loop_
_entity.id
_entity.type
_entity.pdbx_description
1 polymer ?
#
loop_
_entity_poly.entity_id
_entity_poly.type
_entity_poly.pdbx_seq_one_letter_code
_entity_poly.pdbx_strand_id
1 'polypeptide(L)'
;MENADLQVFCLLYREAYSRCFGGPLTQPLTETEGKLFQQQLLDHTGLTVGWRSLKNYSIFILNDNGQENPSVASMDTLARYVLKAPYTNEIQRKDTESHHPYWFLYRERHLAAPVLPEEPKKGKSLVWAFLVALLLLVAGYSSFKWRNYISVHEDFKDVSEQVLLREWQVLNKQEQYWARRNDVPGLLTMFTLNGDNWPDSSSALPKISNLLVRNLPAGCFMAELYMEDFIPMAEWQQAGILLLEDTTLTSKAIRVSLAYNDFFGGYKRPKEILVQGITTSGSNKPEEFVHNTVLTLDSLANKDIIAQNMKRTALRIEKQGSHFRLLYAGGAGANAAYKEIGVKELNIEPRFIALFALKGNIDSTPVVPVKMKKFKLESIECE
;
A
#
# COMPACT_ATOMS: atom_id res chain seq x y z
N MET A 1 21.88 1.96 -65.82
CA MET A 1 21.62 1.56 -64.42
C MET A 1 20.73 0.33 -64.46
N GLU A 2 21.03 -0.72 -63.70
CA GLU A 2 20.19 -1.93 -63.67
C GLU A 2 18.83 -1.61 -63.04
N ASN A 3 17.78 -2.37 -63.36
CA ASN A 3 16.43 -2.18 -62.79
C ASN A 3 16.47 -2.23 -61.25
N ALA A 4 17.32 -3.11 -60.69
CA ALA A 4 17.54 -3.23 -59.26
C ALA A 4 18.12 -1.95 -58.61
N ASP A 5 19.10 -1.31 -59.26
CA ASP A 5 19.72 -0.08 -58.75
C ASP A 5 18.73 1.08 -58.71
N LEU A 6 17.83 1.14 -59.70
CA LEU A 6 16.79 2.15 -59.76
C LEU A 6 15.78 1.99 -58.62
N GLN A 7 15.38 0.76 -58.29
CA GLN A 7 14.50 0.49 -57.16
C GLN A 7 15.12 0.90 -55.83
N VAL A 8 16.40 0.56 -55.63
CA VAL A 8 17.16 0.97 -54.44
C VAL A 8 17.27 2.49 -54.37
N PHE A 9 17.52 3.16 -55.49
CA PHE A 9 17.56 4.62 -55.54
C PHE A 9 16.21 5.25 -55.13
N CYS A 10 15.08 4.72 -55.63
CA CYS A 10 13.75 5.18 -55.25
C CYS A 10 13.52 5.05 -53.74
N LEU A 11 13.93 3.94 -53.14
CA LEU A 11 13.87 3.73 -51.68
C LEU A 11 14.76 4.74 -50.93
N LEU A 12 16.01 4.88 -51.37
CA LEU A 12 16.98 5.78 -50.77
C LEU A 12 16.48 7.23 -50.74
N TYR A 13 15.95 7.70 -51.88
CA TYR A 13 15.44 9.05 -51.99
C TYR A 13 14.21 9.27 -51.10
N ARG A 14 13.28 8.31 -51.04
CA ARG A 14 12.10 8.40 -50.16
C ARG A 14 12.50 8.44 -48.69
N GLU A 15 13.51 7.66 -48.28
CA GLU A 15 14.04 7.69 -46.92
C GLU A 15 14.73 9.02 -46.61
N ALA A 16 15.57 9.52 -47.53
CA ALA A 16 16.21 10.81 -47.40
C ALA A 16 15.19 11.96 -47.29
N TYR A 17 14.14 11.95 -48.12
CA TYR A 17 13.05 12.91 -48.03
C TYR A 17 12.32 12.82 -46.68
N SER A 18 11.96 11.62 -46.24
CA SER A 18 11.26 11.40 -44.98
C SER A 18 12.04 11.92 -43.78
N ARG A 19 13.37 11.77 -43.79
CA ARG A 19 14.23 12.35 -42.75
C ARG A 19 14.30 13.87 -42.80
N CYS A 20 14.30 14.46 -43.99
CA CYS A 20 14.37 15.92 -44.16
C CYS A 20 13.06 16.60 -43.74
N PHE A 21 11.90 16.01 -44.05
CA PHE A 21 10.59 16.66 -43.90
C PHE A 21 9.66 16.01 -42.86
N GLY A 22 10.06 14.89 -42.25
CA GLY A 22 9.28 14.20 -41.21
C GLY A 22 8.06 13.44 -41.73
N GLY A 23 7.96 13.17 -43.04
CA GLY A 23 6.81 12.49 -43.63
C GLY A 23 7.09 11.89 -45.02
N PRO A 24 6.18 11.05 -45.55
CA PRO A 24 6.38 10.38 -46.84
C PRO A 24 6.31 11.35 -48.03
N LEU A 25 7.07 11.05 -49.08
CA LEU A 25 7.00 11.79 -50.35
C LEU A 25 5.67 11.46 -51.05
N THR A 26 4.75 12.42 -51.06
CA THR A 26 3.41 12.29 -51.67
C THR A 26 3.19 13.20 -52.87
N GLN A 27 3.99 14.26 -53.00
CA GLN A 27 3.93 15.24 -54.09
C GLN A 27 5.34 15.62 -54.55
N PRO A 28 5.53 16.07 -55.81
CA PRO A 28 6.82 16.54 -56.27
C PRO A 28 7.29 17.75 -55.46
N LEU A 29 8.61 17.87 -55.26
CA LEU A 29 9.18 19.00 -54.55
C LEU A 29 8.87 20.32 -55.25
N THR A 30 8.49 21.31 -54.46
CA THR A 30 8.54 22.72 -54.85
C THR A 30 9.99 23.19 -54.96
N GLU A 31 10.20 24.37 -55.57
CA GLU A 31 11.55 24.96 -55.60
C GLU A 31 12.09 25.24 -54.20
N THR A 32 11.24 25.73 -53.29
CA THR A 32 11.59 26.01 -51.90
C THR A 32 12.01 24.75 -51.16
N GLU A 33 11.24 23.66 -51.28
CA GLU A 33 11.58 22.38 -50.66
C GLU A 33 12.85 21.78 -51.28
N GLY A 34 13.04 21.88 -52.59
CA GLY A 34 14.28 21.43 -53.24
C GLY A 34 15.53 22.15 -52.70
N LYS A 35 15.44 23.47 -52.49
CA LYS A 35 16.52 24.28 -51.90
C LYS A 35 16.77 23.92 -50.44
N LEU A 36 15.71 23.74 -49.65
CA LEU A 36 15.83 23.31 -48.26
C LEU A 36 16.45 21.92 -48.16
N PHE A 37 16.03 20.98 -49.02
CA PHE A 37 16.58 19.63 -49.03
C PHE A 37 18.06 19.62 -49.44
N GLN A 38 18.45 20.42 -50.44
CA GLN A 38 19.86 20.63 -50.79
C GLN A 38 20.66 21.16 -49.59
N GLN A 39 20.13 22.14 -48.85
CA GLN A 39 20.81 22.70 -47.67
C GLN A 39 20.98 21.65 -46.57
N GLN A 40 19.94 20.85 -46.29
CA GLN A 40 20.01 19.78 -45.30
C GLN A 40 21.06 18.72 -45.65
N LEU A 41 21.19 18.34 -46.93
CA LEU A 41 22.25 17.43 -47.38
C LEU A 41 23.64 18.04 -47.18
N LEU A 42 23.82 19.32 -47.54
CA LEU A 42 25.08 20.02 -47.37
C LEU A 42 25.48 20.12 -45.89
N ASP A 43 24.56 20.53 -45.01
CA ASP A 43 24.84 20.73 -43.59
C ASP A 43 25.25 19.42 -42.90
N HIS A 44 24.64 18.30 -43.28
CA HIS A 44 24.87 17.01 -42.62
C HIS A 44 26.00 16.19 -43.24
N THR A 45 26.24 16.32 -44.55
CA THR A 45 27.22 15.47 -45.26
C THR A 45 28.44 16.24 -45.76
N GLY A 46 28.34 17.56 -45.88
CA GLY A 46 29.34 18.43 -46.50
C GLY A 46 29.39 18.36 -48.03
N LEU A 47 28.46 17.64 -48.64
CA LEU A 47 28.33 17.44 -50.09
C LEU A 47 26.99 17.96 -50.60
N THR A 48 26.95 18.35 -51.87
CA THR A 48 25.74 18.95 -52.46
C THR A 48 25.15 18.06 -53.54
N VAL A 49 23.82 17.95 -53.54
CA VAL A 49 23.03 17.57 -54.71
C VAL A 49 22.23 18.79 -55.12
N GLY A 50 22.32 19.20 -56.38
CA GLY A 50 21.64 20.40 -56.85
C GLY A 50 20.12 20.29 -56.63
N TRP A 51 19.49 21.36 -56.13
CA TRP A 51 18.06 21.38 -55.84
C TRP A 51 17.18 21.04 -57.04
N ARG A 52 17.61 21.38 -58.27
CA ARG A 52 16.93 21.01 -59.52
C ARG A 52 16.93 19.50 -59.73
N SER A 53 18.07 18.84 -59.46
CA SER A 53 18.18 17.38 -59.53
C SER A 53 17.29 16.74 -58.47
N LEU A 54 17.32 17.23 -57.23
CA LEU A 54 16.42 16.72 -56.18
C LEU A 54 14.95 16.85 -56.58
N LYS A 55 14.55 18.00 -57.15
CA LYS A 55 13.20 18.18 -57.67
C LYS A 55 12.86 17.20 -58.79
N ASN A 56 13.73 17.04 -59.78
CA ASN A 56 13.52 16.08 -60.87
C ASN A 56 13.42 14.65 -60.36
N TYR A 57 14.25 14.26 -59.39
CA TYR A 57 14.18 12.95 -58.74
C TYR A 57 12.81 12.73 -58.08
N SER A 58 12.23 13.74 -57.42
CA SER A 58 10.88 13.60 -56.84
C SER A 58 9.80 13.38 -57.89
N ILE A 59 9.90 14.08 -59.03
CA ILE A 59 8.96 13.91 -60.15
C ILE A 59 9.10 12.51 -60.72
N PHE A 60 10.34 12.08 -60.94
CA PHE A 60 10.67 10.76 -61.45
C PHE A 60 10.16 9.63 -60.53
N ILE A 61 10.34 9.74 -59.22
CA ILE A 61 9.93 8.71 -58.25
C ILE A 61 8.42 8.62 -58.07
N LEU A 62 7.69 9.70 -58.36
CA LEU A 62 6.23 9.74 -58.29
C LEU A 62 5.54 9.40 -59.62
N ASN A 63 6.27 9.49 -60.74
CA ASN A 63 5.76 9.18 -62.07
C ASN A 63 6.49 7.97 -62.66
N ASP A 64 5.82 6.81 -62.71
CA ASP A 64 6.37 5.52 -63.19
C ASP A 64 6.84 5.51 -64.67
N ASN A 65 6.67 6.60 -65.41
CA ASN A 65 6.95 6.68 -66.86
C ASN A 65 8.13 7.61 -67.24
N GLY A 66 8.88 8.14 -66.27
CA GLY A 66 10.06 8.97 -66.55
C GLY A 66 11.32 8.15 -66.86
N GLN A 67 12.27 8.73 -67.60
CA GLN A 67 13.66 8.23 -67.63
C GLN A 67 14.54 9.23 -66.87
N GLU A 68 15.14 8.80 -65.78
CA GLU A 68 16.11 9.57 -65.01
C GLU A 68 17.32 8.69 -64.72
N ASN A 69 18.52 9.28 -64.69
CA ASN A 69 19.75 8.54 -64.43
C ASN A 69 20.57 9.29 -63.35
N PRO A 70 20.23 9.09 -62.06
CA PRO A 70 20.92 9.73 -60.96
C PRO A 70 22.42 9.43 -61.01
N SER A 71 23.24 10.47 -60.86
CA SER A 71 24.69 10.25 -60.80
C SER A 71 25.07 9.48 -59.53
N VAL A 72 26.10 8.63 -59.62
CA VAL A 72 26.59 7.87 -58.45
C VAL A 72 26.98 8.79 -57.30
N ALA A 73 27.52 9.98 -57.60
CA ALA A 73 27.79 11.01 -56.60
C ALA A 73 26.53 11.53 -55.88
N SER A 74 25.41 11.68 -56.60
CA SER A 74 24.12 12.06 -55.98
C SER A 74 23.62 10.94 -55.07
N MET A 75 23.69 9.70 -55.53
CA MET A 75 23.27 8.53 -54.75
C MET A 75 24.12 8.36 -53.49
N ASP A 76 25.45 8.54 -53.59
CA ASP A 76 26.34 8.49 -52.42
C ASP A 76 26.03 9.59 -51.41
N THR A 77 25.73 10.81 -51.88
CA THR A 77 25.38 11.94 -50.99
C THR A 77 24.07 11.68 -50.24
N LEU A 78 23.05 11.17 -50.94
CA LEU A 78 21.79 10.75 -50.30
C LEU A 78 22.02 9.59 -49.32
N ALA A 79 22.83 8.60 -49.69
CA ALA A 79 23.17 7.47 -48.82
C ALA A 79 23.92 7.90 -47.57
N ARG A 80 24.86 8.86 -47.66
CA ARG A 80 25.52 9.45 -46.49
C ARG A 80 24.54 10.12 -45.54
N TYR A 81 23.60 10.88 -46.09
CA TYR A 81 22.57 11.55 -45.29
C TYR A 81 21.69 10.55 -44.53
N VAL A 82 21.26 9.50 -45.22
CA VAL A 82 20.44 8.43 -44.64
C VAL A 82 21.23 7.56 -43.64
N LEU A 83 22.48 7.22 -43.94
CA LEU A 83 23.31 6.39 -43.07
C LEU A 83 23.99 7.19 -41.95
N LYS A 84 23.77 8.51 -41.87
CA LYS A 84 24.43 9.43 -40.93
C LYS A 84 25.96 9.31 -40.99
N ALA A 85 26.50 9.29 -42.20
CA ALA A 85 27.94 9.26 -42.41
C ALA A 85 28.62 10.51 -41.83
N PRO A 86 29.91 10.43 -41.45
CA PRO A 86 30.68 11.60 -41.06
C PRO A 86 30.69 12.66 -42.16
N TYR A 87 30.72 13.93 -41.73
CA TYR A 87 30.87 15.08 -42.61
C TYR A 87 32.17 14.97 -43.43
N THR A 88 32.10 15.25 -44.74
CA THR A 88 33.26 15.25 -45.65
C THR A 88 33.09 16.35 -46.71
N ASN A 89 34.17 16.73 -47.40
CA ASN A 89 34.07 17.59 -48.58
C ASN A 89 34.51 16.84 -49.85
N GLU A 90 34.29 17.43 -51.02
CA GLU A 90 34.55 16.79 -52.31
C GLU A 90 36.03 16.39 -52.50
N ILE A 91 36.97 17.14 -51.90
CA ILE A 91 38.41 16.87 -51.98
C ILE A 91 38.75 15.68 -51.08
N GLN A 92 38.37 15.77 -49.80
CA GLN A 92 38.60 14.71 -48.81
C GLN A 92 37.97 13.40 -49.25
N ARG A 93 36.72 13.42 -49.74
CA ARG A 93 36.05 12.22 -50.24
C ARG A 93 36.86 11.51 -51.33
N LYS A 94 37.47 12.25 -52.25
CA LYS A 94 38.27 11.67 -53.33
C LYS A 94 39.60 11.11 -52.85
N ASP A 95 40.19 11.71 -51.82
CA ASP A 95 41.51 11.33 -51.31
C ASP A 95 41.43 10.17 -50.30
N THR A 96 40.41 10.14 -49.45
CA THR A 96 40.35 9.23 -48.29
C THR A 96 39.36 8.09 -48.43
N GLU A 97 38.44 8.16 -49.40
CA GLU A 97 37.38 7.17 -49.55
C GLU A 97 37.47 6.47 -50.91
N SER A 98 37.12 5.19 -50.94
CA SER A 98 36.91 4.49 -52.21
C SER A 98 35.81 5.18 -53.03
N HIS A 99 35.69 4.90 -54.33
CA HIS A 99 34.65 5.54 -55.16
C HIS A 99 33.23 5.22 -54.64
N HIS A 100 32.66 6.14 -53.87
CA HIS A 100 31.25 6.17 -53.41
C HIS A 100 30.83 5.02 -52.47
N PRO A 101 31.48 4.86 -51.30
CA PRO A 101 31.30 3.67 -50.47
C PRO A 101 29.90 3.58 -49.85
N TYR A 102 29.26 4.72 -49.56
CA TYR A 102 27.97 4.73 -48.87
C TYR A 102 26.82 4.35 -49.79
N TRP A 103 26.89 4.71 -51.08
CA TRP A 103 25.94 4.19 -52.06
C TRP A 103 26.00 2.67 -52.13
N PHE A 104 27.20 2.08 -52.26
CA PHE A 104 27.35 0.63 -52.35
C PHE A 104 26.93 -0.08 -51.06
N LEU A 105 27.25 0.47 -49.89
CA LEU A 105 26.77 -0.04 -48.59
C LEU A 105 25.24 0.00 -48.49
N TYR A 106 24.60 1.10 -48.92
CA TYR A 106 23.14 1.21 -48.93
C TYR A 106 22.52 0.21 -49.91
N ARG A 107 23.09 0.09 -51.10
CA ARG A 107 22.68 -0.84 -52.15
C ARG A 107 22.79 -2.29 -51.69
N GLU A 108 23.91 -2.68 -51.10
CA GLU A 108 24.13 -4.04 -50.60
C GLU A 108 23.09 -4.41 -49.53
N ARG A 109 22.78 -3.50 -48.60
CA ARG A 109 21.74 -3.74 -47.58
C ARG A 109 20.34 -4.02 -48.13
N HIS A 110 20.01 -3.47 -49.29
CA HIS A 110 18.67 -3.56 -49.88
C HIS A 110 18.58 -4.54 -51.06
N LEU A 111 19.71 -4.90 -51.69
CA LEU A 111 19.79 -5.92 -52.75
C LEU A 111 20.23 -7.28 -52.24
N ALA A 112 20.93 -7.36 -51.10
CA ALA A 112 21.07 -8.64 -50.41
C ALA A 112 19.66 -9.11 -50.08
N ALA A 113 19.18 -10.13 -50.81
CA ALA A 113 17.99 -10.87 -50.44
C ALA A 113 18.07 -11.10 -48.92
N PRO A 114 16.98 -10.91 -48.16
CA PRO A 114 17.03 -11.20 -46.74
C PRO A 114 17.45 -12.66 -46.63
N VAL A 115 18.74 -12.89 -46.36
CA VAL A 115 19.22 -14.10 -45.73
C VAL A 115 18.49 -13.98 -44.42
N LEU A 116 17.30 -14.61 -44.38
CA LEU A 116 16.57 -14.81 -43.15
C LEU A 116 17.64 -15.25 -42.18
N PRO A 117 17.98 -14.43 -41.18
CA PRO A 117 18.95 -14.88 -40.21
C PRO A 117 18.34 -16.18 -39.71
N GLU A 118 19.05 -17.30 -39.87
CA GLU A 118 18.73 -18.49 -39.11
C GLU A 118 18.60 -17.97 -37.69
N GLU A 119 17.36 -17.93 -37.18
CA GLU A 119 17.11 -17.44 -35.85
C GLU A 119 18.08 -18.26 -35.00
N PRO A 120 19.04 -17.63 -34.30
CA PRO A 120 19.69 -18.38 -33.26
C PRO A 120 18.52 -18.84 -32.40
N LYS A 121 18.39 -20.16 -32.20
CA LYS A 121 17.58 -20.74 -31.12
C LYS A 121 18.20 -20.29 -29.79
N LYS A 122 18.30 -18.97 -29.58
CA LYS A 122 18.64 -18.29 -28.35
C LYS A 122 17.43 -18.53 -27.48
N GLY A 123 17.67 -19.08 -26.30
CA GLY A 123 16.68 -19.50 -25.31
C GLY A 123 15.72 -18.39 -24.85
N LYS A 124 14.85 -17.91 -25.75
CA LYS A 124 13.69 -17.05 -25.45
C LYS A 124 12.75 -17.77 -24.48
N SER A 125 12.73 -19.10 -24.47
CA SER A 125 12.01 -19.92 -23.49
C SER A 125 12.48 -19.69 -22.06
N LEU A 126 13.78 -19.47 -21.83
CA LEU A 126 14.33 -19.34 -20.47
C LEU A 126 14.09 -17.92 -19.93
N VAL A 127 14.18 -16.90 -20.79
CA VAL A 127 13.82 -15.52 -20.46
C VAL A 127 12.32 -15.40 -20.15
N TRP A 128 11.46 -16.02 -20.97
CA TRP A 128 10.01 -16.04 -20.70
C TRP A 128 9.67 -16.80 -19.42
N ALA A 129 10.28 -17.95 -19.17
CA ALA A 129 10.10 -18.69 -17.94
C ALA A 129 10.52 -17.86 -16.71
N PHE A 130 11.63 -17.13 -16.81
CA PHE A 130 12.08 -16.23 -15.74
C PHE A 130 11.11 -15.08 -15.50
N LEU A 131 10.60 -14.44 -16.56
CA LEU A 131 9.61 -13.36 -16.44
C LEU A 131 8.30 -13.85 -15.81
N VAL A 132 7.80 -15.02 -16.20
CA VAL A 132 6.60 -15.62 -15.60
C VAL A 132 6.86 -15.98 -14.14
N ALA A 133 8.00 -16.57 -13.81
CA ALA A 133 8.37 -16.88 -12.43
C ALA A 133 8.48 -15.62 -11.57
N LEU A 134 9.09 -14.54 -12.09
CA LEU A 134 9.17 -13.26 -11.42
C LEU A 134 7.78 -12.64 -11.20
N LEU A 135 6.90 -12.71 -12.21
CA LEU A 135 5.55 -12.18 -12.13
C LEU A 135 4.70 -12.96 -11.11
N LEU A 136 4.84 -14.29 -11.07
CA LEU A 136 4.22 -15.13 -10.05
C LEU A 136 4.79 -14.85 -8.64
N LEU A 137 6.09 -14.59 -8.52
CA LEU A 137 6.73 -14.18 -7.26
C LEU A 137 6.18 -12.83 -6.78
N VAL A 138 6.08 -11.84 -7.66
CA VAL A 138 5.51 -10.51 -7.35
C VAL A 138 4.03 -10.62 -6.98
N ALA A 139 3.26 -11.40 -7.74
CA ALA A 139 1.84 -11.64 -7.45
C ALA A 139 1.66 -12.39 -6.12
N GLY A 140 2.49 -13.41 -5.86
CA GLY A 140 2.49 -14.17 -4.61
C GLY A 140 2.86 -13.30 -3.41
N TYR A 141 3.91 -12.48 -3.52
CA TYR A 141 4.32 -11.53 -2.50
C TYR A 141 3.25 -10.47 -2.23
N SER A 142 2.67 -9.89 -3.28
CA SER A 142 1.62 -8.87 -3.17
C SER A 142 0.35 -9.44 -2.55
N SER A 143 -0.06 -10.65 -2.97
CA SER A 143 -1.21 -11.36 -2.40
C SER A 143 -0.99 -11.70 -0.92
N PHE A 144 0.22 -12.13 -0.55
CA PHE A 144 0.59 -12.36 0.85
C PHE A 144 0.53 -11.08 1.68
N LYS A 145 1.06 -9.96 1.17
CA LYS A 145 0.98 -8.65 1.84
C LYS A 145 -0.46 -8.16 1.98
N TRP A 146 -1.29 -8.28 0.93
CA TRP A 146 -2.70 -7.89 0.97
C TRP A 146 -3.53 -8.73 1.94
N ARG A 147 -3.29 -10.04 2.01
CA ARG A 147 -3.98 -10.91 2.99
C ARG A 147 -3.70 -10.53 4.44
N ASN A 148 -2.57 -9.89 4.71
CA ASN A 148 -2.17 -9.47 6.06
C ASN A 148 -2.52 -8.01 6.37
N TYR A 149 -3.05 -7.26 5.39
CA TYR A 149 -3.54 -5.91 5.63
C TYR A 149 -4.94 -5.99 6.25
N ILE A 150 -5.12 -5.50 7.48
CA ILE A 150 -6.45 -5.32 8.06
C ILE A 150 -6.79 -3.85 8.21
N SER A 151 -7.82 -3.49 7.45
CA SER A 151 -8.72 -2.35 7.54
C SER A 151 -10.01 -2.64 8.29
N VAL A 152 -10.14 -2.45 9.61
CA VAL A 152 -11.48 -2.52 10.26
C VAL A 152 -11.86 -1.24 10.97
N HIS A 153 -13.05 -0.76 10.63
CA HIS A 153 -13.69 0.41 11.21
C HIS A 153 -15.13 0.04 11.57
N GLU A 154 -15.34 -0.21 12.86
CA GLU A 154 -16.65 -0.53 13.40
C GLU A 154 -17.19 0.70 14.13
N ASP A 155 -18.26 1.29 13.60
CA ASP A 155 -18.93 2.45 14.21
C ASP A 155 -20.17 2.05 15.02
N PHE A 156 -20.46 0.73 15.14
CA PHE A 156 -21.58 0.16 15.88
C PHE A 156 -22.95 0.78 15.58
N LYS A 157 -23.14 1.27 14.34
CA LYS A 157 -24.42 1.84 13.88
C LYS A 157 -25.53 0.79 13.84
N ASP A 158 -25.18 -0.43 13.46
CA ASP A 158 -26.05 -1.60 13.45
C ASP A 158 -25.39 -2.71 14.27
N VAL A 159 -25.97 -2.99 15.43
CA VAL A 159 -25.52 -4.05 16.36
C VAL A 159 -26.48 -5.24 16.35
N SER A 160 -27.24 -5.41 15.28
CA SER A 160 -28.02 -6.63 15.07
C SER A 160 -27.11 -7.85 15.10
N GLU A 161 -27.64 -8.98 15.56
CA GLU A 161 -26.82 -10.18 15.76
C GLU A 161 -26.24 -10.69 14.44
N GLN A 162 -26.98 -10.56 13.34
CA GLN A 162 -26.53 -10.95 12.02
C GLN A 162 -25.37 -10.09 11.50
N VAL A 163 -25.35 -8.79 11.80
CA VAL A 163 -24.25 -7.91 11.39
C VAL A 163 -23.03 -8.16 12.25
N LEU A 164 -23.20 -8.17 13.58
CA LEU A 164 -22.09 -8.32 14.50
C LEU A 164 -21.40 -9.68 14.37
N LEU A 165 -22.16 -10.77 14.21
CA LEU A 165 -21.61 -12.12 14.11
C LEU A 165 -20.92 -12.43 12.78
N ARG A 166 -20.93 -11.52 11.78
CA ARG A 166 -20.14 -11.70 10.55
C ARG A 166 -18.65 -11.58 10.80
N GLU A 167 -18.25 -10.68 11.70
CA GLU A 167 -16.85 -10.36 11.98
C GLU A 167 -16.43 -10.68 13.42
N TRP A 168 -17.41 -10.75 14.33
CA TRP A 168 -17.19 -11.00 15.75
C TRP A 168 -17.81 -12.32 16.21
N GLN A 169 -17.28 -12.83 17.30
CA GLN A 169 -17.78 -13.99 18.03
C GLN A 169 -18.10 -13.56 19.45
N VAL A 170 -19.21 -14.06 20.00
CA VAL A 170 -19.60 -13.77 21.38
C VAL A 170 -19.31 -15.01 22.21
N LEU A 171 -18.33 -14.92 23.11
CA LEU A 171 -18.03 -15.99 24.06
C LEU A 171 -18.81 -15.80 25.35
N ASN A 172 -19.18 -16.92 25.99
CA ASN A 172 -19.84 -16.93 27.30
C ASN A 172 -21.10 -16.06 27.36
N LYS A 173 -21.93 -16.18 26.33
CA LYS A 173 -23.12 -15.34 26.12
C LYS A 173 -24.10 -15.45 27.32
N GLN A 174 -24.46 -14.31 27.89
CA GLN A 174 -25.56 -14.14 28.84
C GLN A 174 -26.70 -13.40 28.15
N GLU A 175 -27.73 -14.13 27.75
CA GLU A 175 -28.81 -13.63 26.89
C GLU A 175 -29.52 -12.39 27.44
N GLN A 176 -29.76 -12.34 28.76
CA GLN A 176 -30.44 -11.21 29.41
C GLN A 176 -29.74 -9.85 29.19
N TYR A 177 -28.41 -9.85 29.09
CA TYR A 177 -27.62 -8.64 28.84
C TYR A 177 -27.28 -8.49 27.36
N TRP A 178 -27.10 -9.61 26.65
CA TRP A 178 -26.81 -9.57 25.22
C TRP A 178 -27.98 -9.06 24.38
N ALA A 179 -29.22 -9.37 24.78
CA ALA A 179 -30.43 -8.85 24.15
C ALA A 179 -30.51 -7.32 24.22
N ARG A 180 -29.80 -6.71 25.17
CA ARG A 180 -29.76 -5.27 25.46
C ARG A 180 -28.56 -4.54 24.83
N ARG A 181 -27.85 -5.21 23.92
CA ARG A 181 -26.69 -4.63 23.22
C ARG A 181 -27.00 -3.38 22.40
N ASN A 182 -28.27 -3.16 22.07
CA ASN A 182 -28.79 -2.01 21.33
C ASN A 182 -29.63 -1.06 22.20
N ASP A 183 -29.50 -1.10 23.54
CA ASP A 183 -30.20 -0.19 24.47
C ASP A 183 -30.00 1.29 24.08
N VAL A 184 -28.85 1.63 23.50
CA VAL A 184 -28.57 2.95 22.92
C VAL A 184 -28.41 2.82 21.40
N PRO A 185 -29.32 3.38 20.58
CA PRO A 185 -29.21 3.32 19.14
C PRO A 185 -27.89 3.90 18.61
N GLY A 186 -27.26 3.17 17.71
CA GLY A 186 -25.99 3.56 17.08
C GLY A 186 -24.74 3.39 17.94
N LEU A 187 -24.85 2.69 19.08
CA LEU A 187 -23.71 2.29 19.93
C LEU A 187 -23.86 0.81 20.31
N LEU A 188 -22.75 0.12 20.52
CA LEU A 188 -22.75 -1.19 21.16
C LEU A 188 -22.78 -1.00 22.68
N THR A 189 -23.82 -1.49 23.34
CA THR A 189 -23.93 -1.47 24.80
C THR A 189 -23.44 -2.81 25.37
N MET A 190 -22.30 -2.78 26.07
CA MET A 190 -21.82 -3.90 26.89
C MET A 190 -22.14 -3.65 28.37
N PHE A 191 -21.98 -4.65 29.23
CA PHE A 191 -22.29 -4.55 30.64
C PHE A 191 -21.14 -5.11 31.47
N THR A 192 -20.79 -4.50 32.59
CA THR A 192 -19.76 -5.02 33.50
C THR A 192 -20.28 -6.28 34.21
N LEU A 193 -20.12 -7.44 33.56
CA LEU A 193 -20.63 -8.73 34.04
C LEU A 193 -19.57 -9.52 34.81
N ASN A 194 -20.00 -10.58 35.48
CA ASN A 194 -19.07 -11.45 36.18
C ASN A 194 -18.07 -12.09 35.21
N GLY A 195 -16.83 -12.14 35.64
CA GLY A 195 -15.76 -12.83 34.95
C GLY A 195 -14.40 -12.14 35.03
N ASP A 196 -13.36 -12.91 34.71
CA ASP A 196 -11.98 -12.46 34.57
C ASP A 196 -11.18 -13.37 33.62
N ASN A 197 -10.03 -12.90 33.14
CA ASN A 197 -9.12 -13.65 32.25
C ASN A 197 -7.90 -14.25 32.96
N TRP A 198 -7.95 -14.40 34.28
CA TRP A 198 -6.97 -15.17 35.03
C TRP A 198 -7.67 -16.14 35.98
N PRO A 199 -7.02 -17.25 36.33
CA PRO A 199 -7.57 -18.21 37.27
C PRO A 199 -7.64 -17.55 38.65
N ASP A 200 -8.81 -17.63 39.29
CA ASP A 200 -8.88 -17.34 40.72
C ASP A 200 -8.39 -18.55 41.52
N SER A 201 -8.12 -18.34 42.81
CA SER A 201 -7.72 -19.41 43.72
C SER A 201 -8.81 -20.47 43.95
N SER A 202 -10.02 -20.27 43.40
CA SER A 202 -11.18 -21.15 43.59
C SER A 202 -11.26 -22.29 42.58
N SER A 203 -10.24 -22.44 41.72
CA SER A 203 -10.12 -23.48 40.69
C SER A 203 -11.11 -23.34 39.52
N ALA A 204 -11.86 -22.25 39.44
CA ALA A 204 -12.74 -21.98 38.30
C ALA A 204 -11.91 -21.59 37.08
N LEU A 205 -12.26 -22.14 35.92
CA LEU A 205 -11.63 -21.74 34.66
C LEU A 205 -11.93 -20.26 34.37
N PRO A 206 -10.94 -19.49 33.87
CA PRO A 206 -11.14 -18.09 33.50
C PRO A 206 -12.29 -17.94 32.51
N LYS A 207 -13.15 -16.96 32.74
CA LYS A 207 -14.36 -16.73 31.96
C LYS A 207 -14.68 -15.26 32.00
N ILE A 208 -14.92 -14.64 30.84
CA ILE A 208 -15.52 -13.29 30.76
C ILE A 208 -16.85 -13.43 30.03
N SER A 209 -17.93 -12.98 30.66
CA SER A 209 -19.29 -13.02 30.10
C SER A 209 -19.47 -11.99 28.98
N ASN A 210 -20.18 -12.36 27.91
CA ASN A 210 -20.39 -11.53 26.72
C ASN A 210 -19.09 -10.96 26.11
N LEU A 211 -18.01 -11.74 26.13
CA LEU A 211 -16.74 -11.32 25.54
C LEU A 211 -16.86 -11.30 24.01
N LEU A 212 -16.64 -10.14 23.39
CA LEU A 212 -16.76 -9.98 21.94
C LEU A 212 -15.37 -10.13 21.31
N VAL A 213 -15.13 -11.24 20.62
CA VAL A 213 -13.81 -11.64 20.12
C VAL A 213 -13.79 -11.62 18.60
N ARG A 214 -12.64 -11.27 18.02
CA ARG A 214 -12.39 -11.40 16.58
C ARG A 214 -10.97 -11.88 16.33
N ASN A 215 -10.76 -12.42 15.14
CA ASN A 215 -9.43 -12.76 14.67
C ASN A 215 -8.59 -11.49 14.49
N LEU A 216 -7.33 -11.61 14.87
CA LEU A 216 -6.28 -10.61 14.71
C LEU A 216 -5.13 -11.30 13.96
N PRO A 217 -4.84 -10.93 12.70
CA PRO A 217 -3.74 -11.56 12.01
C PRO A 217 -2.40 -11.10 12.59
N ALA A 218 -1.39 -11.92 12.36
CA ALA A 218 -0.05 -11.67 12.86
C ALA A 218 0.54 -10.38 12.25
N GLY A 219 1.38 -9.69 13.03
CA GLY A 219 2.14 -8.54 12.58
C GLY A 219 2.05 -7.35 13.52
N CYS A 220 2.22 -6.17 12.93
CA CYS A 220 2.14 -4.88 13.59
C CYS A 220 0.79 -4.24 13.32
N PHE A 221 0.14 -3.74 14.36
CA PHE A 221 -1.20 -3.17 14.25
C PHE A 221 -1.41 -2.04 15.26
N MET A 222 -2.41 -1.23 14.98
CA MET A 222 -3.00 -0.28 15.90
C MET A 222 -4.46 -0.67 16.14
N ALA A 223 -4.85 -0.78 17.40
CA ALA A 223 -6.22 -1.01 17.82
C ALA A 223 -6.71 0.15 18.70
N GLU A 224 -7.91 0.65 18.44
CA GLU A 224 -8.47 1.83 19.11
C GLU A 224 -9.94 1.58 19.47
N LEU A 225 -10.28 1.78 20.74
CA LEU A 225 -11.65 1.64 21.26
C LEU A 225 -12.11 2.98 21.84
N TYR A 226 -13.30 3.44 21.43
CA TYR A 226 -13.97 4.61 21.97
C TYR A 226 -15.16 4.19 22.83
N MET A 227 -15.21 4.70 24.05
CA MET A 227 -16.31 4.49 24.99
C MET A 227 -16.94 5.83 25.38
N GLU A 228 -18.26 5.84 25.55
CA GLU A 228 -19.02 7.00 26.04
C GLU A 228 -19.66 6.68 27.40
N ASP A 229 -19.64 7.69 28.29
CA ASP A 229 -20.28 7.70 29.60
C ASP A 229 -19.92 6.51 30.52
N PHE A 230 -18.73 5.93 30.38
CA PHE A 230 -18.27 4.87 31.27
C PHE A 230 -17.41 5.43 32.40
N ILE A 231 -17.96 5.40 33.61
CA ILE A 231 -17.28 5.78 34.85
C ILE A 231 -17.39 4.56 35.78
N PRO A 232 -16.33 3.78 36.00
CA PRO A 232 -16.38 2.67 36.93
C PRO A 232 -16.45 3.22 38.37
N MET A 233 -17.41 2.73 39.16
CA MET A 233 -17.74 3.26 40.49
C MET A 233 -17.59 2.23 41.61
N ALA A 234 -17.27 0.97 41.28
CA ALA A 234 -17.17 -0.11 42.24
C ALA A 234 -16.05 -1.09 41.90
N GLU A 235 -15.67 -1.89 42.89
CA GLU A 235 -14.56 -2.85 42.82
C GLU A 235 -14.67 -3.74 41.59
N TRP A 236 -13.54 -3.97 40.93
CA TRP A 236 -13.40 -4.80 39.73
C TRP A 236 -14.12 -4.32 38.47
N GLN A 237 -14.86 -3.21 38.51
CA GLN A 237 -15.48 -2.68 37.29
C GLN A 237 -14.44 -2.15 36.33
N GLN A 238 -14.48 -2.68 35.11
CA GLN A 238 -13.55 -2.30 34.06
C GLN A 238 -14.09 -2.63 32.68
N ALA A 239 -13.61 -1.90 31.68
CA ALA A 239 -13.92 -2.16 30.28
C ALA A 239 -12.76 -1.73 29.39
N GLY A 240 -12.58 -2.43 28.27
CA GLY A 240 -11.50 -2.13 27.36
C GLY A 240 -11.24 -3.19 26.31
N ILE A 241 -9.95 -3.32 25.97
CA ILE A 241 -9.41 -4.19 24.92
C ILE A 241 -8.61 -5.32 25.57
N LEU A 242 -8.81 -6.54 25.09
CA LEU A 242 -8.08 -7.74 25.50
C LEU A 242 -7.43 -8.39 24.27
N LEU A 243 -6.11 -8.52 24.28
CA LEU A 243 -5.33 -9.24 23.27
C LEU A 243 -5.05 -10.64 23.79
N LEU A 244 -5.26 -11.66 22.95
CA LEU A 244 -5.19 -13.07 23.35
C LEU A 244 -4.42 -13.90 22.31
N GLU A 245 -3.63 -14.88 22.76
CA GLU A 245 -3.07 -15.91 21.87
C GLU A 245 -4.12 -16.96 21.48
N ASP A 246 -5.09 -17.24 22.36
CA ASP A 246 -6.25 -18.11 22.08
C ASP A 246 -7.53 -17.66 22.79
N THR A 247 -8.66 -18.28 22.47
CA THR A 247 -9.96 -17.94 23.05
C THR A 247 -10.25 -18.63 24.38
N THR A 248 -9.29 -19.37 24.96
CA THR A 248 -9.50 -20.14 26.20
C THR A 248 -9.38 -19.28 27.44
N LEU A 249 -8.82 -18.07 27.33
CA LEU A 249 -8.46 -17.17 28.43
C LEU A 249 -7.42 -17.75 29.41
N THR A 250 -6.78 -18.88 29.07
CA THR A 250 -5.70 -19.48 29.87
C THR A 250 -4.31 -19.28 29.27
N SER A 251 -4.24 -18.71 28.05
CA SER A 251 -3.01 -18.36 27.35
C SER A 251 -2.48 -16.99 27.75
N LYS A 252 -1.36 -16.57 27.15
CA LYS A 252 -0.85 -15.22 27.37
C LYS A 252 -1.86 -14.20 26.87
N ALA A 253 -2.00 -13.11 27.61
CA ALA A 253 -2.93 -12.05 27.27
C ALA A 253 -2.41 -10.68 27.71
N ILE A 254 -2.82 -9.64 26.99
CA ILE A 254 -2.66 -8.24 27.40
C ILE A 254 -4.04 -7.63 27.53
N ARG A 255 -4.34 -7.09 28.70
CA ARG A 255 -5.57 -6.36 28.98
C ARG A 255 -5.27 -4.88 29.16
N VAL A 256 -5.98 -4.04 28.42
CA VAL A 256 -5.91 -2.59 28.52
C VAL A 256 -7.30 -2.06 28.78
N SER A 257 -7.48 -1.35 29.89
CA SER A 257 -8.82 -1.01 30.37
C SER A 257 -8.86 0.27 31.18
N LEU A 258 -10.01 0.93 31.12
CA LEU A 258 -10.41 1.87 32.15
C LEU A 258 -11.01 1.06 33.31
N ALA A 259 -10.48 1.23 34.51
CA ALA A 259 -10.82 0.42 35.67
C ALA A 259 -11.00 1.27 36.93
N TYR A 260 -11.80 0.77 37.86
CA TYR A 260 -11.83 1.25 39.23
C TYR A 260 -10.79 0.50 40.07
N ASN A 261 -10.11 1.22 40.96
CA ASN A 261 -9.15 0.66 41.89
C ASN A 261 -9.35 1.23 43.30
N ASP A 262 -9.49 0.34 44.28
CA ASP A 262 -9.47 0.67 45.71
C ASP A 262 -8.55 -0.23 46.53
N PHE A 263 -7.72 -1.05 45.86
CA PHE A 263 -6.79 -1.95 46.50
C PHE A 263 -5.37 -1.38 46.47
N PHE A 264 -4.86 -1.01 47.65
CA PHE A 264 -3.52 -0.42 47.80
C PHE A 264 -2.66 -1.19 48.81
N GLY A 265 -2.82 -2.51 48.91
CA GLY A 265 -1.99 -3.36 49.77
C GLY A 265 -2.05 -2.99 51.27
N GLY A 266 -3.20 -2.50 51.74
CA GLY A 266 -3.41 -2.08 53.13
C GLY A 266 -3.18 -0.59 53.41
N TYR A 267 -2.66 0.18 52.45
CA TYR A 267 -2.58 1.64 52.59
C TYR A 267 -3.94 2.29 52.33
N LYS A 268 -4.31 3.28 53.16
CA LYS A 268 -5.51 4.08 52.94
C LYS A 268 -5.21 5.16 51.90
N ARG A 269 -5.74 4.99 50.68
CA ARG A 269 -5.70 5.99 49.61
C ARG A 269 -7.12 6.27 49.09
N PRO A 270 -7.35 7.44 48.48
CA PRO A 270 -8.58 7.69 47.74
C PRO A 270 -8.77 6.62 46.66
N LYS A 271 -10.02 6.24 46.42
CA LYS A 271 -10.38 5.33 45.34
C LYS A 271 -10.09 5.99 44.00
N GLU A 272 -9.60 5.22 43.05
CA GLU A 272 -9.08 5.72 41.78
C GLU A 272 -9.86 5.15 40.60
N ILE A 273 -10.02 5.98 39.57
CA ILE A 273 -10.32 5.55 38.22
C ILE A 273 -9.01 5.68 37.46
N LEU A 274 -8.59 4.59 36.83
CA LEU A 274 -7.28 4.51 36.19
C LEU A 274 -7.37 3.83 34.83
N VAL A 275 -6.37 4.08 33.99
CA VAL A 275 -6.08 3.21 32.85
C VAL A 275 -5.01 2.21 33.27
N GLN A 276 -5.32 0.94 33.09
CA GLN A 276 -4.48 -0.18 33.48
C GLN A 276 -3.98 -0.92 32.24
N GLY A 277 -2.73 -1.37 32.29
CA GLY A 277 -2.18 -2.39 31.40
C GLY A 277 -1.77 -3.59 32.24
N ILE A 278 -2.42 -4.73 32.01
CA ILE A 278 -2.12 -6.00 32.68
C ILE A 278 -1.65 -7.00 31.63
N THR A 279 -0.61 -7.76 31.94
CA THR A 279 -0.19 -8.92 31.15
C THR A 279 -0.29 -10.19 31.99
N THR A 280 -0.62 -11.30 31.36
CA THR A 280 -0.50 -12.64 31.96
C THR A 280 0.32 -13.53 31.05
N SER A 281 1.13 -14.40 31.64
CA SER A 281 1.81 -15.47 30.91
C SER A 281 0.99 -16.76 30.81
N GLY A 282 -0.30 -16.71 31.18
CA GLY A 282 -1.23 -17.84 31.21
C GLY A 282 -1.56 -18.30 32.63
N SER A 283 -0.73 -19.19 33.20
CA SER A 283 -0.97 -19.81 34.52
C SER A 283 -0.47 -19.01 35.72
N ASN A 284 0.26 -17.91 35.50
CA ASN A 284 0.87 -17.13 36.57
C ASN A 284 -0.02 -15.97 36.99
N LYS A 285 0.27 -15.41 38.18
CA LYS A 285 -0.35 -14.17 38.64
C LYS A 285 -0.15 -13.08 37.58
N PRO A 286 -1.20 -12.32 37.22
CA PRO A 286 -1.06 -11.21 36.28
C PRO A 286 -0.07 -10.15 36.80
N GLU A 287 0.69 -9.56 35.88
CA GLU A 287 1.58 -8.41 36.12
C GLU A 287 0.89 -7.15 35.60
N GLU A 288 0.69 -6.18 36.49
CA GLU A 288 0.36 -4.81 36.08
C GLU A 288 1.64 -4.12 35.62
N PHE A 289 1.65 -3.63 34.38
CA PHE A 289 2.79 -2.90 33.82
C PHE A 289 2.47 -1.45 33.46
N VAL A 290 1.19 -1.06 33.48
CA VAL A 290 0.75 0.34 33.40
C VAL A 290 -0.31 0.61 34.46
N HIS A 291 -0.10 1.68 35.21
CA HIS A 291 -1.01 2.21 36.23
C HIS A 291 -1.10 3.72 36.09
N ASN A 292 -2.08 4.22 35.34
CA ASN A 292 -2.24 5.65 35.08
C ASN A 292 -3.53 6.17 35.71
N THR A 293 -3.45 6.81 36.88
CA THR A 293 -4.60 7.41 37.55
C THR A 293 -5.17 8.53 36.69
N VAL A 294 -6.40 8.35 36.22
CA VAL A 294 -7.13 9.38 35.46
C VAL A 294 -7.79 10.35 36.43
N LEU A 295 -8.35 9.81 37.52
CA LEU A 295 -9.17 10.56 38.45
C LEU A 295 -9.27 9.86 39.81
N THR A 296 -9.42 10.63 40.89
CA THR A 296 -9.78 10.10 42.23
C THR A 296 -11.27 10.33 42.50
N LEU A 297 -11.99 9.37 43.08
CA LEU A 297 -13.44 9.49 43.30
C LEU A 297 -13.83 10.69 44.17
N ASP A 298 -12.98 11.08 45.12
CA ASP A 298 -13.17 12.30 45.91
C ASP A 298 -13.22 13.56 45.01
N SER A 299 -12.48 13.56 43.90
CA SER A 299 -12.53 14.65 42.92
C SER A 299 -13.84 14.67 42.13
N LEU A 300 -14.42 13.50 41.81
CA LEU A 300 -15.72 13.40 41.15
C LEU A 300 -16.85 13.93 42.04
N ALA A 301 -16.87 13.51 43.30
CA ALA A 301 -17.91 13.92 44.24
C ALA A 301 -17.97 15.44 44.46
N ASN A 302 -16.85 16.14 44.29
CA ASN A 302 -16.72 17.57 44.55
C ASN A 302 -16.79 18.44 43.30
N LYS A 303 -16.68 17.88 42.08
CA LYS A 303 -16.55 18.65 40.84
C LYS A 303 -17.16 17.93 39.62
N ASP A 304 -18.42 18.22 39.33
CA ASP A 304 -19.14 17.70 38.14
C ASP A 304 -18.41 17.95 36.82
N ILE A 305 -17.65 19.04 36.72
CA ILE A 305 -16.85 19.39 35.53
C ILE A 305 -15.82 18.29 35.22
N ILE A 306 -15.27 17.62 36.23
CA ILE A 306 -14.28 16.57 36.01
C ILE A 306 -14.94 15.30 35.46
N ALA A 307 -16.20 15.02 35.81
CA ALA A 307 -16.97 13.93 35.20
C ALA A 307 -17.12 14.12 33.68
N GLN A 308 -17.17 15.38 33.20
CA GLN A 308 -17.23 15.68 31.77
C GLN A 308 -15.98 15.21 31.01
N ASN A 309 -14.82 15.12 31.67
CA ASN A 309 -13.60 14.58 31.06
C ASN A 309 -13.65 13.07 30.83
N MET A 310 -14.59 12.38 31.48
CA MET A 310 -14.82 10.95 31.33
C MET A 310 -15.99 10.63 30.41
N LYS A 311 -16.68 11.67 29.90
CA LYS A 311 -17.83 11.50 29.00
C LYS A 311 -17.45 10.74 27.74
N ARG A 312 -16.25 11.00 27.22
CA ARG A 312 -15.69 10.28 26.08
C ARG A 312 -14.28 9.85 26.43
N THR A 313 -14.03 8.56 26.29
CA THR A 313 -12.71 7.98 26.52
C THR A 313 -12.30 7.16 25.32
N ALA A 314 -11.00 7.08 25.06
CA ALA A 314 -10.46 6.17 24.08
C ALA A 314 -9.20 5.49 24.60
N LEU A 315 -9.09 4.21 24.28
CA LEU A 315 -7.91 3.38 24.54
C LEU A 315 -7.30 3.03 23.20
N ARG A 316 -5.98 3.16 23.07
CA ARG A 316 -5.23 2.75 21.89
C ARG A 316 -4.08 1.84 22.29
N ILE A 317 -3.89 0.77 21.52
CA ILE A 317 -2.74 -0.13 21.58
C ILE A 317 -2.04 -0.09 20.23
N GLU A 318 -0.77 0.25 20.22
CA GLU A 318 0.12 0.13 19.05
C GLU A 318 1.09 -1.02 19.31
N LYS A 319 1.12 -2.02 18.42
CA LYS A 319 2.04 -3.16 18.49
C LYS A 319 3.01 -3.12 17.32
N GLN A 320 4.31 -3.12 17.62
CA GLN A 320 5.39 -3.26 16.64
C GLN A 320 6.36 -4.36 17.11
N GLY A 321 6.35 -5.53 16.46
CA GLY A 321 7.10 -6.69 16.96
C GLY A 321 6.62 -7.10 18.37
N SER A 322 7.54 -7.13 19.34
CA SER A 322 7.27 -7.34 20.78
C SER A 322 6.99 -6.04 21.54
N HIS A 323 7.08 -4.88 20.89
CA HIS A 323 6.90 -3.58 21.51
C HIS A 323 5.42 -3.19 21.53
N PHE A 324 4.88 -2.94 22.74
CA PHE A 324 3.51 -2.48 22.94
C PHE A 324 3.52 -1.08 23.53
N ARG A 325 2.86 -0.16 22.85
CA ARG A 325 2.65 1.21 23.28
C ARG A 325 1.17 1.43 23.57
N LEU A 326 0.90 1.91 24.78
CA LEU A 326 -0.45 2.16 25.28
C LEU A 326 -0.72 3.65 25.33
N LEU A 327 -1.84 4.07 24.76
CA LEU A 327 -2.26 5.46 24.77
C LEU A 327 -3.71 5.59 25.23
N TYR A 328 -3.98 6.73 25.87
CA TYR A 328 -5.29 7.08 26.39
C TYR A 328 -5.67 8.50 25.98
N ALA A 329 -6.96 8.70 25.71
CA ALA A 329 -7.56 10.01 25.56
C ALA A 329 -8.86 10.09 26.36
N GLY A 330 -9.12 11.23 27.00
CA GLY A 330 -10.35 11.51 27.73
C GLY A 330 -10.74 12.96 27.57
N GLY A 331 -12.02 13.25 27.40
CA GLY A 331 -12.52 14.62 27.36
C GLY A 331 -14.03 14.73 27.15
N ALA A 332 -14.53 15.96 27.20
CA ALA A 332 -15.92 16.27 26.85
C ALA A 332 -16.16 16.26 25.32
N GLY A 333 -15.11 16.54 24.53
CA GLY A 333 -15.13 16.65 23.07
C GLY A 333 -14.79 15.35 22.34
N ALA A 334 -14.57 15.43 21.03
CA ALA A 334 -14.00 14.30 20.30
C ALA A 334 -12.54 14.10 20.72
N ASN A 335 -12.12 12.85 20.93
CA ASN A 335 -10.74 12.54 21.29
C ASN A 335 -9.84 12.75 20.07
N ALA A 336 -9.00 13.78 20.12
CA ALA A 336 -8.03 14.11 19.06
C ALA A 336 -6.58 14.02 19.54
N ALA A 337 -6.34 14.07 20.85
CA ALA A 337 -5.00 14.02 21.44
C ALA A 337 -4.88 12.82 22.38
N TYR A 338 -3.97 11.91 22.04
CA TYR A 338 -3.65 10.75 22.85
C TYR A 338 -2.42 11.04 23.72
N LYS A 339 -2.54 10.72 25.00
CA LYS A 339 -1.43 10.69 25.94
C LYS A 339 -0.90 9.27 26.00
N GLU A 340 0.40 9.11 25.81
CA GLU A 340 1.08 7.85 26.09
C GLU A 340 1.07 7.58 27.60
N ILE A 341 0.60 6.40 27.98
CA ILE A 341 0.48 6.00 29.38
C ILE A 341 1.47 4.92 29.77
N GLY A 342 2.05 4.22 28.79
CA GLY A 342 3.15 3.31 29.03
C GLY A 342 3.57 2.54 27.79
N VAL A 343 4.76 1.97 27.90
CA VAL A 343 5.43 1.20 26.86
C VAL A 343 6.03 -0.04 27.50
N LYS A 344 5.88 -1.21 26.87
CA LYS A 344 6.41 -2.46 27.39
C LYS A 344 6.76 -3.41 26.25
N GLU A 345 7.89 -4.09 26.39
CA GLU A 345 8.22 -5.24 25.56
C GLU A 345 7.60 -6.50 26.14
N LEU A 346 6.76 -7.17 25.37
CA LEU A 346 6.05 -8.38 25.79
C LEU A 346 6.21 -9.46 24.72
N ASN A 347 6.65 -10.63 25.14
CA ASN A 347 6.80 -11.80 24.27
C ASN A 347 5.46 -12.56 24.15
N ILE A 348 4.51 -11.96 23.43
CA ILE A 348 3.18 -12.48 23.14
C ILE A 348 2.85 -12.28 21.66
N GLU A 349 2.24 -13.30 21.05
CA GLU A 349 1.76 -13.26 19.67
C GLU A 349 0.22 -13.27 19.63
N PRO A 350 -0.45 -12.13 19.87
CA PRO A 350 -1.89 -12.11 19.92
C PRO A 350 -2.50 -12.49 18.57
N ARG A 351 -3.38 -13.49 18.59
CA ARG A 351 -4.14 -14.01 17.44
C ARG A 351 -5.59 -13.57 17.47
N PHE A 352 -6.03 -13.01 18.59
CA PHE A 352 -7.35 -12.48 18.79
C PHE A 352 -7.29 -11.14 19.51
N ILE A 353 -8.26 -10.29 19.19
CA ILE A 353 -8.55 -9.07 19.93
C ILE A 353 -10.01 -9.13 20.36
N ALA A 354 -10.27 -8.69 21.58
CA ALA A 354 -11.58 -8.76 22.18
C ALA A 354 -11.96 -7.45 22.87
N LEU A 355 -13.25 -7.16 22.87
CA LEU A 355 -13.88 -6.09 23.62
C LEU A 355 -14.60 -6.70 24.82
N PHE A 356 -14.44 -6.06 25.98
CA PHE A 356 -15.02 -6.58 27.21
C PHE A 356 -15.50 -5.47 28.14
N ALA A 357 -16.43 -5.86 29.01
CA ALA A 357 -16.81 -5.12 30.20
C ALA A 357 -17.05 -6.15 31.31
N LEU A 358 -16.39 -6.00 32.46
CA LEU A 358 -16.48 -6.98 33.54
C LEU A 358 -16.45 -6.32 34.93
N LYS A 359 -16.86 -7.09 35.95
CA LYS A 359 -16.85 -6.70 37.37
C LYS A 359 -16.21 -7.75 38.28
N GLY A 360 -15.23 -8.49 37.76
CA GLY A 360 -14.58 -9.60 38.46
C GLY A 360 -15.59 -10.67 38.87
N ASN A 361 -15.32 -11.39 39.95
CA ASN A 361 -16.20 -12.43 40.50
C ASN A 361 -16.99 -11.96 41.73
N ILE A 362 -17.24 -10.64 41.87
CA ILE A 362 -17.99 -10.06 42.99
C ILE A 362 -19.45 -9.84 42.60
N ASP A 363 -20.34 -10.65 43.16
CA ASP A 363 -21.78 -10.58 42.87
C ASP A 363 -22.43 -9.27 43.35
N SER A 364 -21.98 -8.74 44.49
CA SER A 364 -22.50 -7.49 45.08
C SER A 364 -22.15 -6.24 44.28
N THR A 365 -21.14 -6.29 43.41
CA THR A 365 -20.79 -5.15 42.56
C THR A 365 -21.92 -4.91 41.56
N PRO A 366 -22.43 -3.66 41.43
CA PRO A 366 -23.50 -3.36 40.48
C PRO A 366 -23.05 -3.56 39.04
N VAL A 367 -23.99 -3.93 38.17
CA VAL A 367 -23.75 -4.00 36.72
C VAL A 367 -23.93 -2.62 36.11
N VAL A 368 -22.92 -2.13 35.41
CA VAL A 368 -22.90 -0.82 34.75
C VAL A 368 -22.81 -1.00 33.24
N PRO A 369 -23.62 -0.29 32.44
CA PRO A 369 -23.50 -0.31 30.98
C PRO A 369 -22.26 0.45 30.51
N VAL A 370 -21.66 -0.04 29.42
CA VAL A 370 -20.51 0.55 28.74
C VAL A 370 -20.92 0.79 27.29
N LYS A 371 -20.97 2.05 26.86
CA LYS A 371 -21.39 2.41 25.51
C LYS A 371 -20.15 2.48 24.61
N MET A 372 -19.96 1.47 23.77
CA MET A 372 -18.88 1.43 22.79
C MET A 372 -19.35 2.10 21.51
N LYS A 373 -18.68 3.20 21.17
CA LYS A 373 -19.04 4.01 20.00
C LYS A 373 -18.33 3.60 18.75
N LYS A 374 -17.06 3.23 18.90
CA LYS A 374 -16.21 2.97 17.75
C LYS A 374 -15.09 2.03 18.13
N PHE A 375 -14.77 1.12 17.23
CA PHE A 375 -13.57 0.31 17.26
C PHE A 375 -12.83 0.45 15.92
N LYS A 376 -11.52 0.69 15.97
CA LYS A 376 -10.66 0.66 14.79
C LYS A 376 -9.56 -0.38 15.00
N LEU A 377 -9.22 -1.08 13.92
CA LEU A 377 -8.06 -1.95 13.85
C LEU A 377 -7.41 -1.75 12.48
N GLU A 378 -6.17 -1.30 12.49
CA GLU A 378 -5.40 -0.97 11.29
C GLU A 378 -4.04 -1.65 11.34
N SER A 379 -3.60 -2.24 10.24
CA SER A 379 -2.21 -2.65 10.08
C SER A 379 -1.30 -1.41 10.06
N ILE A 380 -0.19 -1.47 10.78
CA ILE A 380 0.87 -0.45 10.74
C ILE A 380 2.18 -1.07 10.24
N GLU A 381 3.14 -0.24 9.84
CA GLU A 381 4.45 -0.72 9.42
C GLU A 381 5.19 -1.34 10.62
N CYS A 382 5.81 -2.50 10.38
CA CYS A 382 6.78 -3.07 11.31
C CYS A 382 8.13 -2.43 11.00
N GLU A 383 8.69 -1.73 11.99
CA GLU A 383 10.05 -1.19 11.92
C GLU A 383 11.12 -2.27 12.07
#